data_AF-A0A1Y1HV07-F1
#
_entry.id   AF-A0A1Y1HV07-F1
#
_cell.length_a   1.000
_cell.length_b   1.000
_cell.length_c   1.000
_cell.angle_alpha   90.00
_cell.angle_beta   90.00
_cell.angle_gamma   90.00
#
_symmetry.space_group_name_H-M   'P 1'
#
loop_
_entity.id
_entity.type
_entity.pdbx_description
1 polymer ?
#
loop_
_entity_poly.entity_id
_entity_poly.type
_entity_poly.pdbx_seq_one_letter_code
_entity_poly.pdbx_strand_id
1 'polypeptide(L)'
;MEARSRLTLVQRRRYFGAFLWALVRRQVQLILSGEAASGIQVQFSCLVALSSLCYLWPAVYYFLYVQCHMRTLLFGAVTICSLFSDSLCPASPTWRSFDRLFATLAAIVGPAWSLAWRVVFGQASVLFLAQALVLNGVALSILFWSRKSRCQAHYVLRHSLWHVTSALAICGTLIRD
;
A
#
# COMPACT_ATOMS: atom_id res chain seq x y z
N MET A 1 6.80 3.89 -41.54
CA MET A 1 5.92 3.21 -40.57
C MET A 1 6.25 3.70 -39.17
N GLU A 2 5.54 4.69 -38.63
CA GLU A 2 5.62 5.01 -37.19
C GLU A 2 4.31 5.69 -36.74
N ALA A 3 3.26 4.88 -36.56
CA ALA A 3 2.05 5.33 -35.86
C ALA A 3 2.28 5.23 -34.35
N ARG A 4 3.10 6.13 -33.77
CA ARG A 4 3.22 6.24 -32.31
C ARG A 4 1.95 6.88 -31.76
N SER A 5 1.07 6.03 -31.26
CA SER A 5 -0.13 6.37 -30.49
C SER A 5 0.19 7.41 -29.40
N ARG A 6 -0.11 8.68 -29.69
CA ARG A 6 -0.10 9.76 -28.68
C ARG A 6 -1.45 9.73 -27.97
N LEU A 7 -1.58 8.86 -26.97
CA LEU A 7 -2.70 8.96 -26.04
C LEU A 7 -2.74 10.38 -25.44
N THR A 8 -3.89 11.02 -25.56
CA THR A 8 -4.13 12.35 -24.98
C THR A 8 -3.98 12.28 -23.46
N LEU A 9 -3.62 13.40 -22.81
CA LEU A 9 -3.45 13.47 -21.35
C LEU A 9 -4.71 12.95 -20.61
N VAL A 10 -5.89 13.21 -21.16
CA VAL A 10 -7.19 12.75 -20.64
C VAL A 10 -7.32 11.23 -20.72
N GLN A 11 -6.92 10.62 -21.85
CA GLN A 11 -6.91 9.16 -21.99
C GLN A 11 -5.92 8.52 -21.02
N ARG A 12 -4.70 9.07 -20.86
CA ARG A 12 -3.70 8.56 -19.90
C ARG A 12 -4.22 8.59 -18.46
N ARG A 13 -4.92 9.66 -18.06
CA ARG A 13 -5.56 9.78 -16.73
C ARG A 13 -6.66 8.75 -16.53
N ARG A 14 -7.51 8.51 -17.54
CA ARG A 14 -8.55 7.48 -17.49
C ARG A 14 -7.95 6.08 -17.37
N TYR A 15 -6.91 5.75 -18.12
CA TYR A 15 -6.25 4.44 -18.03
C TYR A 15 -5.58 4.21 -16.68
N PHE A 16 -4.91 5.22 -16.13
CA PHE A 16 -4.26 5.12 -14.82
C PHE A 16 -5.28 4.96 -13.68
N GLY A 17 -6.38 5.73 -13.70
CA GLY A 17 -7.47 5.58 -12.72
C GLY A 17 -8.14 4.20 -12.81
N ALA A 18 -8.40 3.72 -14.02
CA ALA A 18 -8.94 2.37 -14.24
C ALA A 18 -7.98 1.27 -13.74
N PHE A 19 -6.68 1.45 -13.92
CA PHE A 19 -5.64 0.53 -13.43
C PHE A 19 -5.60 0.47 -11.89
N LEU A 20 -5.59 1.62 -11.21
CA LEU A 20 -5.64 1.67 -9.74
C LEU A 20 -6.93 1.04 -9.20
N TRP A 21 -8.06 1.34 -9.82
CA TRP A 21 -9.34 0.73 -9.45
C TRP A 21 -9.34 -0.79 -9.64
N ALA A 22 -8.75 -1.29 -10.72
CA ALA A 22 -8.60 -2.72 -10.95
C ALA A 22 -7.72 -3.39 -9.87
N LEU A 23 -6.66 -2.71 -9.41
CA LEU A 23 -5.81 -3.21 -8.31
C LEU A 23 -6.58 -3.26 -6.99
N VAL A 24 -7.30 -2.20 -6.61
CA VAL A 24 -8.13 -2.17 -5.40
C VAL A 24 -9.21 -3.24 -5.45
N ARG A 25 -9.97 -3.32 -6.54
CA ARG A 25 -11.01 -4.35 -6.74
C ARG A 25 -10.43 -5.76 -6.58
N ARG A 26 -9.21 -5.98 -7.08
CA ARG A 26 -8.57 -7.30 -6.96
C ARG A 26 -8.11 -7.61 -5.54
N GLN A 27 -7.64 -6.64 -4.77
CA GLN A 27 -7.37 -6.83 -3.34
C GLN A 27 -8.65 -7.16 -2.58
N VAL A 28 -9.75 -6.47 -2.86
CA VAL A 28 -11.07 -6.76 -2.27
C VAL A 28 -11.53 -8.17 -2.62
N GLN A 29 -11.43 -8.59 -3.89
CA GLN A 29 -11.75 -9.96 -4.30
C GLN A 29 -10.91 -11.00 -3.57
N LEU A 30 -9.61 -10.74 -3.39
CA LEU A 30 -8.70 -11.62 -2.66
C LEU A 30 -9.00 -11.69 -1.15
N ILE A 31 -9.51 -10.62 -0.56
CA ILE A 31 -10.02 -10.64 0.83
C ILE A 31 -11.26 -11.53 0.91
N LEU A 32 -12.19 -11.37 -0.03
CA LEU A 32 -13.46 -12.10 -0.05
C LEU A 32 -13.30 -13.59 -0.41
N SER A 33 -12.35 -13.94 -1.29
CA SER A 33 -12.13 -15.32 -1.71
C SER A 33 -11.28 -16.13 -0.72
N GLY A 34 -10.59 -15.48 0.22
CA GLY A 34 -9.65 -16.13 1.13
C GLY A 34 -8.43 -16.75 0.44
N GLU A 35 -8.27 -16.57 -0.88
CA GLU A 35 -7.20 -17.21 -1.63
C GLU A 35 -5.86 -16.58 -1.27
N ALA A 36 -4.95 -17.42 -0.77
CA ALA A 36 -3.54 -17.09 -0.75
C ALA A 36 -3.03 -17.16 -2.20
N ALA A 37 -2.90 -16.00 -2.85
CA ALA A 37 -2.47 -15.91 -4.25
C ALA A 37 -1.05 -16.48 -4.54
N SER A 38 -0.37 -17.05 -3.54
CA SER A 38 0.96 -17.62 -3.66
C SER A 38 0.92 -19.14 -3.44
N GLY A 39 1.30 -19.91 -4.45
CA GLY A 39 1.54 -21.36 -4.33
C GLY A 39 2.79 -21.73 -3.52
N ILE A 40 3.44 -20.74 -2.88
CA ILE A 40 4.58 -20.95 -1.98
C ILE A 40 4.10 -20.95 -0.52
N GLN A 41 4.66 -21.84 0.30
CA GLN A 41 4.56 -21.75 1.74
C GLN A 41 5.51 -20.64 2.23
N VAL A 42 4.94 -19.51 2.65
CA VAL A 42 5.73 -18.38 3.18
C VAL A 42 6.37 -18.79 4.49
N GLN A 43 7.69 -18.78 4.54
CA GLN A 43 8.48 -19.01 5.74
C GLN A 43 8.83 -17.69 6.43
N PHE A 44 9.12 -17.75 7.72
CA PHE A 44 9.60 -16.60 8.48
C PHE A 44 10.84 -15.98 7.83
N SER A 45 10.89 -14.64 7.78
CA SER A 45 12.05 -13.89 7.33
C SER A 45 12.23 -12.65 8.20
N CYS A 46 13.38 -12.54 8.84
CA CYS A 46 13.75 -11.36 9.64
C CYS A 46 13.71 -10.08 8.80
N LEU A 47 14.08 -10.16 7.51
CA LEU A 47 14.08 -9.00 6.62
C LEU A 47 12.67 -8.50 6.32
N VAL A 48 11.69 -9.40 6.19
CA VAL A 48 10.27 -9.03 5.99
C VAL A 48 9.68 -8.47 7.29
N ALA A 49 10.01 -9.07 8.43
CA ALA A 49 9.59 -8.60 9.74
C ALA A 49 10.12 -7.18 10.02
N LEU A 50 11.42 -6.94 9.79
CA LEU A 50 12.02 -5.62 9.99
C LEU A 50 11.44 -4.58 9.03
N SER A 51 11.18 -4.96 7.78
CA SER A 51 10.61 -4.00 6.83
C SER A 51 9.15 -3.64 7.15
N SER A 52 8.36 -4.50 7.79
CA SER A 52 6.99 -4.12 8.22
C SER A 52 7.01 -3.09 9.35
N LEU A 53 8.07 -3.02 10.14
CA LEU A 53 8.25 -1.97 11.16
C LEU A 53 8.39 -0.57 10.57
N CYS A 54 8.65 -0.43 9.26
CA CYS A 54 8.62 0.88 8.60
C CYS A 54 7.27 1.60 8.74
N TYR A 55 6.17 0.86 8.98
CA TYR A 55 4.85 1.44 9.26
C TYR A 55 4.71 2.00 10.68
N LEU A 56 5.62 1.69 11.62
CA LEU A 56 5.63 2.34 12.93
C LEU A 56 6.02 3.81 12.84
N TRP A 57 6.90 4.17 11.89
CA TRP A 57 7.31 5.56 11.71
C TRP A 57 6.12 6.51 11.49
N PRO A 58 5.22 6.29 10.52
CA PRO A 58 4.04 7.14 10.36
C PRO A 58 3.13 7.08 11.59
N ALA A 59 2.99 5.93 12.27
CA ALA A 59 2.20 5.84 13.50
C ALA A 59 2.75 6.75 14.62
N VAL A 60 4.06 6.66 14.88
CA VAL A 60 4.77 7.48 15.87
C VAL A 60 4.69 8.97 15.49
N TYR A 61 4.84 9.30 14.20
CA TYR A 61 4.73 10.67 13.73
C TYR A 61 3.34 11.27 14.02
N TYR A 62 2.28 10.56 13.67
CA TYR A 62 0.91 11.02 13.93
C TYR A 62 0.58 11.11 15.41
N PHE A 63 1.18 10.25 16.23
CA PHE A 63 0.99 10.27 17.67
C PHE A 63 1.67 11.49 18.30
N LEU A 64 2.95 11.70 17.99
CA LEU A 64 3.77 12.71 18.66
C LEU A 64 3.58 14.13 18.11
N TYR A 65 3.42 14.29 16.79
CA TYR A 65 3.51 15.60 16.15
C TYR A 65 2.15 16.12 15.63
N VAL A 66 1.31 15.24 15.11
CA VAL A 66 0.00 15.64 14.51
C VAL A 66 -1.16 15.44 15.49
N GLN A 67 -0.96 14.68 16.56
CA GLN A 67 -2.00 14.27 17.52
C GLN A 67 -3.23 13.63 16.87
N CYS A 68 -3.02 12.92 15.74
CA CYS A 68 -4.09 12.23 15.02
C CYS A 68 -4.17 10.76 15.47
N HIS A 69 -4.89 10.52 16.57
CA HIS A 69 -4.99 9.19 17.18
C HIS A 69 -5.58 8.13 16.23
N MET A 70 -6.58 8.48 15.41
CA MET A 70 -7.18 7.53 14.46
C MET A 70 -6.17 7.03 13.42
N ARG A 71 -5.27 7.90 12.94
CA ARG A 71 -4.20 7.52 12.02
C ARG A 71 -3.11 6.71 12.70
N THR A 72 -2.77 7.08 13.93
CA THR A 72 -1.87 6.28 14.77
C THR A 72 -2.38 4.85 14.88
N LEU A 73 -3.67 4.68 15.21
CA LEU A 73 -4.30 3.36 15.33
C LEU A 73 -4.30 2.60 13.99
N LEU A 74 -4.62 3.27 12.88
CA LEU A 74 -4.60 2.65 11.55
C LEU A 74 -3.20 2.13 11.19
N PHE A 75 -2.15 2.96 11.32
CA PHE A 75 -0.79 2.54 10.96
C PHE A 75 -0.19 1.54 11.96
N GLY A 76 -0.56 1.63 13.24
CA GLY A 76 -0.27 0.60 14.23
C GLY A 76 -0.90 -0.74 13.85
N ALA A 77 -2.17 -0.74 13.45
CA ALA A 77 -2.87 -1.95 12.99
C ALA A 77 -2.25 -2.54 11.72
N VAL A 78 -1.87 -1.71 10.74
CA VAL A 78 -1.12 -2.15 9.55
C VAL A 78 0.19 -2.84 9.96
N THR A 79 0.96 -2.21 10.85
CA THR A 79 2.24 -2.77 11.34
C THR A 79 2.03 -4.15 11.95
N ILE A 80 1.10 -4.27 12.90
CA ILE A 80 0.82 -5.52 13.61
C ILE A 80 0.34 -6.59 12.63
N CYS A 81 -0.62 -6.25 11.77
CA CYS A 81 -1.18 -7.21 10.83
C CYS A 81 -0.13 -7.71 9.84
N SER A 82 0.70 -6.84 9.27
CA SER A 82 1.79 -7.25 8.36
C SER A 82 2.84 -8.10 9.08
N LEU A 83 3.20 -7.76 10.32
CA LEU A 83 4.14 -8.57 11.11
C LEU A 83 3.61 -9.98 11.37
N PHE A 84 2.32 -10.11 11.70
CA PHE A 84 1.68 -11.40 11.92
C PHE A 84 1.47 -12.17 10.61
N SER A 85 1.00 -11.52 9.55
CA SER A 85 0.72 -12.19 8.27
C SER A 85 1.96 -12.66 7.53
N ASP A 86 3.08 -11.94 7.69
CA ASP A 86 4.24 -12.18 6.83
C ASP A 86 5.39 -12.87 7.57
N SER A 87 5.37 -12.87 8.91
CA SER A 87 6.46 -13.42 9.73
C SER A 87 5.98 -14.36 10.84
N LEU A 88 5.12 -13.91 11.75
CA LEU A 88 4.82 -14.68 12.98
C LEU A 88 3.80 -15.79 12.76
N CYS A 89 2.82 -15.59 11.87
CA CYS A 89 1.74 -16.53 11.59
C CYS A 89 1.43 -16.63 10.07
N PRO A 90 2.42 -16.87 9.20
CA PRO A 90 2.23 -16.80 7.74
C PRO A 90 1.29 -17.86 7.16
N ALA A 91 1.10 -18.97 7.89
CA ALA A 91 0.14 -20.01 7.53
C ALA A 91 -1.32 -19.63 7.85
N SER A 92 -1.55 -18.63 8.72
CA SER A 92 -2.90 -18.27 9.15
C SER A 92 -3.65 -17.52 8.05
N PRO A 93 -4.80 -18.03 7.58
CA PRO A 93 -5.64 -17.32 6.61
C PRO A 93 -6.19 -16.02 7.20
N THR A 94 -6.52 -16.01 8.50
CA THR A 94 -7.08 -14.85 9.19
C THR A 94 -6.12 -13.66 9.20
N TRP A 95 -4.86 -13.88 9.58
CA TRP A 95 -3.86 -12.79 9.60
C TRP A 95 -3.58 -12.24 8.20
N ARG A 96 -3.56 -13.10 7.17
CA ARG A 96 -3.43 -12.66 5.78
C ARG A 96 -4.61 -11.81 5.31
N SER A 97 -5.83 -12.14 5.72
CA SER A 97 -7.01 -11.33 5.42
C SER A 97 -6.98 -9.97 6.12
N PHE A 98 -6.57 -9.93 7.39
CA PHE A 98 -6.43 -8.67 8.12
C PHE A 98 -5.34 -7.77 7.54
N ASP A 99 -4.16 -8.31 7.24
CA ASP A 99 -3.09 -7.56 6.57
C ASP A 99 -3.59 -6.93 5.27
N ARG A 100 -4.27 -7.70 4.42
CA ARG A 100 -4.85 -7.19 3.17
C ARG A 100 -5.87 -6.09 3.41
N LEU A 101 -6.76 -6.25 4.40
CA LEU A 101 -7.78 -5.25 4.72
C LEU A 101 -7.12 -3.94 5.16
N PHE A 102 -6.24 -3.99 6.16
CA PHE A 102 -5.61 -2.79 6.71
C PHE A 102 -4.65 -2.13 5.72
N ALA A 103 -3.88 -2.90 4.95
CA ALA A 103 -3.04 -2.36 3.88
C ALA A 103 -3.88 -1.66 2.79
N THR A 104 -5.02 -2.25 2.41
CA THR A 104 -5.93 -1.65 1.42
C THR A 104 -6.56 -0.36 1.96
N LEU A 105 -7.01 -0.37 3.21
CA LEU A 105 -7.55 0.82 3.87
C LEU A 105 -6.51 1.94 3.93
N ALA A 106 -5.28 1.65 4.34
CA ALA A 106 -4.19 2.64 4.38
C ALA A 106 -3.90 3.22 3.00
N ALA A 107 -3.87 2.38 1.95
CA ALA A 107 -3.61 2.81 0.57
C ALA A 107 -4.75 3.65 -0.02
N ILE A 108 -5.99 3.49 0.45
CA ILE A 108 -7.15 4.29 0.00
C ILE A 108 -7.25 5.58 0.82
N VAL A 109 -7.17 5.48 2.15
CA VAL A 109 -7.39 6.60 3.08
C VAL A 109 -6.35 7.70 2.88
N GLY A 110 -5.08 7.38 2.62
CA GLY A 110 -4.04 8.39 2.40
C GLY A 110 -4.36 9.34 1.23
N PRO A 111 -4.50 8.83 0.00
CA PRO A 111 -4.85 9.64 -1.18
C PRO A 111 -6.25 10.27 -1.11
N ALA A 112 -7.27 9.54 -0.63
CA ALA A 112 -8.63 10.06 -0.54
C ALA A 112 -8.73 11.24 0.43
N TRP A 113 -8.02 11.17 1.55
CA TRP A 113 -7.93 12.26 2.50
C TRP A 113 -7.17 13.47 1.95
N SER A 114 -6.04 13.23 1.26
CA SER A 114 -5.29 14.30 0.58
C SER A 114 -6.15 15.05 -0.43
N LEU A 115 -7.04 14.33 -1.12
CA LEU A 115 -8.03 14.91 -2.02
C LEU A 115 -9.10 15.71 -1.25
N ALA A 116 -9.62 15.16 -0.15
CA ALA A 116 -10.60 15.85 0.69
C ALA A 116 -10.04 17.16 1.27
N TRP A 117 -8.81 17.16 1.80
CA TRP A 117 -8.13 18.37 2.30
C TRP A 117 -7.98 19.44 1.21
N ARG A 118 -7.65 19.03 -0.02
CA ARG A 118 -7.60 19.94 -1.17
C ARG A 118 -8.96 20.55 -1.47
N VAL A 119 -10.02 19.75 -1.46
CA VAL A 119 -11.38 20.21 -1.79
C VAL A 119 -11.93 21.14 -0.71
N VAL A 120 -11.72 20.80 0.56
CA VAL A 120 -12.31 21.52 1.68
C VAL A 120 -11.53 22.79 2.02
N PHE A 121 -10.20 22.78 1.87
CA PHE A 121 -9.36 23.89 2.36
C PHE A 121 -8.38 24.45 1.33
N GLY A 122 -8.34 23.90 0.11
CA GLY A 122 -7.49 24.41 -0.97
C GLY A 122 -5.98 24.18 -0.80
N GLN A 123 -5.54 23.49 0.26
CA GLN A 123 -4.14 23.48 0.67
C GLN A 123 -3.27 22.41 -0.04
N ALA A 124 -3.85 21.34 -0.57
CA ALA A 124 -3.08 20.30 -1.23
C ALA A 124 -2.79 20.65 -2.71
N SER A 125 -1.51 20.81 -3.08
CA SER A 125 -1.12 21.07 -4.47
C SER A 125 -1.44 19.88 -5.41
N VAL A 126 -1.67 20.17 -6.70
CA VAL A 126 -1.85 19.12 -7.73
C VAL A 126 -0.67 18.15 -7.77
N LEU A 127 0.55 18.66 -7.63
CA LEU A 127 1.79 17.88 -7.67
C LEU A 127 1.84 16.85 -6.53
N PHE A 128 1.42 17.27 -5.33
CA PHE A 128 1.34 16.41 -4.16
C PHE A 128 0.32 15.28 -4.35
N LEU A 129 -0.89 15.58 -4.84
CA LEU A 129 -1.90 14.57 -5.13
C LEU A 129 -1.41 13.58 -6.20
N ALA A 130 -0.73 14.07 -7.25
CA ALA A 130 -0.15 13.24 -8.28
C ALA A 130 0.94 12.32 -7.73
N GLN A 131 1.83 12.84 -6.87
CA GLN A 131 2.87 12.05 -6.20
C GLN A 131 2.27 10.96 -5.31
N ALA A 132 1.27 11.29 -4.49
CA ALA A 132 0.59 10.32 -3.63
C ALA A 132 -0.06 9.19 -4.44
N LEU A 133 -0.73 9.52 -5.55
CA LEU A 133 -1.33 8.54 -6.44
C LEU A 133 -0.29 7.63 -7.12
N VAL A 134 0.83 8.21 -7.58
CA VAL A 134 1.92 7.44 -8.20
C VAL A 134 2.56 6.50 -7.19
N LEU A 135 2.89 6.98 -5.98
CA LEU A 135 3.52 6.16 -4.94
C LEU A 135 2.62 5.02 -4.47
N ASN A 136 1.31 5.27 -4.29
CA ASN A 136 0.35 4.20 -3.97
C ASN A 136 0.19 3.20 -5.12
N GLY A 137 0.20 3.66 -6.37
CA GLY A 137 0.18 2.79 -7.55
C GLY A 137 1.42 1.90 -7.64
N VAL A 138 2.60 2.45 -7.37
CA VAL A 138 3.86 1.70 -7.29
C VAL A 138 3.81 0.67 -6.17
N ALA A 139 3.40 1.06 -4.95
CA ALA A 139 3.29 0.16 -3.82
C ALA A 139 2.33 -1.02 -4.12
N LEU A 140 1.14 -0.76 -4.64
CA LEU A 140 0.18 -1.81 -5.01
C LEU A 140 0.71 -2.73 -6.13
N SER A 141 1.48 -2.18 -7.08
CA SER A 141 2.11 -2.96 -8.15
C SER A 141 3.19 -3.90 -7.60
N ILE A 142 3.98 -3.43 -6.63
CA ILE A 142 5.02 -4.24 -5.98
C ILE A 142 4.38 -5.31 -5.09
N LEU A 143 3.30 -5.00 -4.36
CA LEU A 143 2.52 -6.00 -3.62
C LEU A 143 2.01 -7.10 -4.54
N PHE A 144 1.42 -6.72 -5.67
CA PHE A 144 0.95 -7.68 -6.67
C PHE A 144 2.10 -8.55 -7.19
N TRP A 145 3.26 -7.94 -7.46
CA TRP A 145 4.44 -8.65 -7.94
C TRP A 145 5.04 -9.59 -6.90
N SER A 146 5.06 -9.19 -5.61
CA SER A 146 5.55 -10.04 -4.53
C SER A 146 4.68 -11.28 -4.36
N ARG A 147 3.36 -11.14 -4.45
CA ARG A 147 2.40 -12.26 -4.31
C ARG A 147 2.44 -13.25 -5.48
N LYS A 148 2.99 -12.85 -6.64
CA LYS A 148 3.27 -13.74 -7.79
C LYS A 148 4.60 -14.49 -7.69
N SER A 149 5.36 -14.31 -6.62
CA SER A 149 6.66 -14.97 -6.47
C SER A 149 6.50 -16.48 -6.36
N ARG A 150 7.35 -17.21 -7.09
CA ARG A 150 7.41 -18.68 -7.08
C ARG A 150 8.50 -19.25 -6.17
N CYS A 151 9.33 -18.38 -5.59
CA CYS A 151 10.36 -18.77 -4.65
C CYS A 151 10.42 -17.79 -3.47
N GLN A 152 10.85 -18.29 -2.32
CA GLN A 152 10.90 -17.53 -1.06
C GLN A 152 11.84 -16.32 -1.16
N ALA A 153 13.02 -16.46 -1.78
CA ALA A 153 13.97 -15.36 -1.91
C ALA A 153 13.38 -14.17 -2.69
N HIS A 154 12.70 -14.42 -3.81
CA HIS A 154 12.02 -13.36 -4.57
C HIS A 154 10.84 -12.77 -3.80
N TYR A 155 10.11 -13.60 -3.06
CA TYR A 155 9.04 -13.12 -2.19
C TYR A 155 9.58 -12.13 -1.16
N VAL A 156 10.61 -12.52 -0.39
CA VAL A 156 11.24 -11.69 0.64
C VAL A 156 11.68 -10.35 0.06
N LEU A 157 12.45 -10.36 -1.03
CA LEU A 157 12.93 -9.12 -1.66
C LEU A 157 11.79 -8.19 -2.09
N ARG A 158 10.82 -8.73 -2.83
CA ARG A 158 9.72 -7.93 -3.40
C ARG A 158 8.75 -7.46 -2.33
N HIS A 159 8.50 -8.28 -1.32
CA HIS A 159 7.55 -7.95 -0.26
C HIS A 159 8.13 -6.93 0.71
N SER A 160 9.43 -7.02 1.01
CA SER A 160 10.12 -5.96 1.74
C SER A 160 10.19 -4.65 0.96
N LEU A 161 10.39 -4.71 -0.36
CA LEU A 161 10.28 -3.52 -1.21
C LEU A 161 8.86 -2.92 -1.19
N TRP A 162 7.82 -3.76 -1.12
CA TRP A 162 6.45 -3.29 -0.92
C TRP A 162 6.31 -2.54 0.41
N HIS A 163 6.77 -3.08 1.54
CA HIS A 163 6.73 -2.40 2.84
C HIS A 163 7.38 -1.01 2.77
N VAL A 164 8.59 -0.92 2.22
CA VAL A 164 9.32 0.34 2.12
C VAL A 164 8.59 1.34 1.21
N THR A 165 8.17 0.92 0.02
CA THR A 165 7.48 1.82 -0.91
C THR A 165 6.10 2.24 -0.42
N SER A 166 5.38 1.37 0.28
CA SER A 166 4.10 1.70 0.91
C SER A 166 4.29 2.66 2.08
N ALA A 167 5.27 2.43 2.95
CA ALA A 167 5.62 3.34 4.03
C ALA A 167 6.04 4.72 3.49
N LEU A 168 6.83 4.78 2.41
CA LEU A 168 7.17 6.04 1.73
C LEU A 168 5.97 6.72 1.08
N ALA A 169 5.04 5.96 0.50
CA ALA A 169 3.79 6.51 -0.04
C ALA A 169 2.96 7.16 1.06
N ILE A 170 2.88 6.51 2.23
CA ILE A 170 2.22 7.05 3.42
C ILE A 170 2.98 8.27 3.93
N CYS A 171 4.31 8.19 4.12
CA CYS A 171 5.16 9.27 4.62
C CYS A 171 5.14 10.50 3.71
N GLY A 172 5.16 10.31 2.40
CA GLY A 172 5.05 11.36 1.41
C GLY A 172 3.72 12.11 1.49
N THR A 173 2.67 11.48 2.01
CA THR A 173 1.39 12.15 2.31
C THR A 173 1.38 12.91 3.65
N LEU A 174 2.46 12.84 4.46
CA LEU A 174 2.55 13.48 5.79
C LEU A 174 3.21 14.85 5.79
N ILE A 175 4.05 15.16 4.81
CA ILE A 175 4.99 16.30 4.86
C ILE A 175 4.28 17.66 4.64
N ARG A 176 2.93 17.72 4.65
CA ARG A 176 2.19 18.97 4.41
C ARG A 176 0.96 19.18 5.31
N ASP A 177 0.74 18.31 6.29
CA ASP A 177 -0.11 18.61 7.45
C ASP A 177 0.77 19.27 8.52
#